data_AF-I0W6V5-F1
#
_entry.id   AF-I0W6V5-F1
#
_cell.length_a   1.000
_cell.length_b   1.000
_cell.length_c   1.000
_cell.angle_alpha   90.00
_cell.angle_beta   90.00
_cell.angle_gamma   90.00
#
_symmetry.space_group_name_H-M   'P 1'
#
loop_
_entity.id
_entity.type
_entity.pdbx_description
1 polymer ?
#
loop_
_entity_poly.entity_id
_entity_poly.type
_entity_poly.pdbx_seq_one_letter_code
_entity_poly.pdbx_strand_id
1 'polypeptide(L)'
;MAADKPTYLAGEEPSFTTVVTNIGTTPCERDLGSSLQQVLVYTIDGAVRLWSNIDCFPQSAADVRTLAPGEQAQFTVKWSAKTSAPDCLTQPEPQRDPVGPGAYTVVGQLGQLRSAPEPFNLS
;
A
#
# COMPACT_ATOMS: atom_id res chain seq x y z
N MET A 1 -0.53 -5.50 -7.39
CA MET A 1 -0.69 -4.08 -7.01
C MET A 1 -1.06 -3.33 -8.27
N ALA A 2 -1.99 -2.40 -8.19
CA ALA A 2 -2.38 -1.54 -9.30
C ALA A 2 -2.77 -0.16 -8.75
N ALA A 3 -2.36 0.89 -9.45
CA ALA A 3 -2.92 2.22 -9.29
C ALA A 3 -4.20 2.35 -10.14
N ASP A 4 -5.20 3.12 -9.68
CA ASP A 4 -6.45 3.29 -10.45
C ASP A 4 -6.27 4.17 -11.70
N LYS A 5 -5.27 5.05 -11.67
CA LYS A 5 -4.84 5.88 -12.80
C LYS A 5 -3.30 5.91 -12.90
N PRO A 6 -2.75 6.13 -14.11
CA PRO A 6 -1.31 6.32 -14.31
C PRO A 6 -0.81 7.72 -13.89
N THR A 7 -1.71 8.71 -13.83
CA THR A 7 -1.38 10.11 -13.51
C THR A 7 -2.51 10.74 -12.70
N TYR A 8 -2.15 11.53 -11.68
CA TYR A 8 -3.07 12.27 -10.83
C TYR A 8 -2.72 13.76 -10.84
N LEU A 9 -3.74 14.61 -10.78
CA LEU A 9 -3.60 16.06 -10.65
C LEU A 9 -3.37 16.46 -9.18
N ALA A 10 -2.77 17.62 -8.96
CA ALA A 10 -2.68 18.23 -7.64
C ALA A 10 -4.01 18.21 -6.88
N GLY A 11 -3.99 17.63 -5.67
CA GLY A 11 -5.16 17.50 -4.79
C GLY A 11 -6.02 16.25 -5.05
N GLU A 12 -5.77 15.47 -6.11
CA GLU A 12 -6.36 14.14 -6.23
C GLU A 12 -5.72 13.18 -5.22
N GLU A 13 -6.53 12.21 -4.75
CA GLU A 13 -6.08 11.15 -3.86
C GLU A 13 -5.93 9.85 -4.65
N PRO A 14 -4.69 9.39 -4.93
CA PRO A 14 -4.47 8.11 -5.57
C PRO A 14 -5.14 6.94 -4.84
N SER A 15 -5.73 6.02 -5.60
CA SER A 15 -6.31 4.79 -5.07
C SER A 15 -5.50 3.59 -5.54
N PHE A 16 -4.98 2.83 -4.58
CA PHE A 16 -4.12 1.68 -4.84
C PHE A 16 -4.80 0.39 -4.42
N THR A 17 -4.85 -0.58 -5.32
CA THR A 17 -5.47 -1.89 -5.08
C THR A 17 -4.42 -3.00 -5.06
N THR A 18 -4.36 -3.72 -3.94
CA THR A 18 -3.60 -4.95 -3.80
C THR A 18 -4.52 -6.14 -4.06
N VAL A 19 -4.03 -7.10 -4.86
CA VAL A 19 -4.69 -8.38 -5.10
C VAL A 19 -3.77 -9.48 -4.59
N VAL A 20 -4.29 -10.31 -3.70
CA VAL A 20 -3.63 -11.51 -3.18
C VAL A 20 -4.31 -12.70 -3.82
N THR A 21 -3.53 -13.54 -4.51
CA THR A 21 -4.05 -14.71 -5.22
C THR A 21 -3.39 -15.98 -4.69
N ASN A 22 -4.18 -17.01 -4.40
CA ASN A 22 -3.62 -18.34 -4.18
C ASN A 22 -3.24 -18.95 -5.54
N ILE A 23 -1.95 -18.91 -5.86
CA ILE A 23 -1.38 -19.49 -7.09
C ILE A 23 -1.07 -20.99 -6.98
N GLY A 24 -1.31 -21.59 -5.81
CA GLY A 24 -1.10 -23.02 -5.57
C GLY A 24 -2.27 -23.88 -6.06
N THR A 25 -2.11 -25.19 -5.92
CA THR A 25 -3.13 -26.19 -6.31
C THR A 25 -3.98 -26.68 -5.14
N THR A 26 -3.73 -26.18 -3.93
CA THR A 26 -4.49 -26.53 -2.71
C THR A 26 -4.95 -25.27 -1.97
N PRO A 27 -6.01 -25.35 -1.15
CA PRO A 27 -6.37 -24.23 -0.28
C PRO A 27 -5.22 -23.81 0.64
N CYS A 28 -5.12 -22.52 0.93
CA CYS A 28 -4.16 -21.99 1.89
C CYS A 28 -4.81 -21.00 2.84
N GLU A 29 -4.39 -21.00 4.10
CA GLU A 29 -4.82 -20.03 5.10
C GLU A 29 -3.83 -18.87 5.17
N ARG A 30 -4.31 -17.63 5.06
CA ARG A 30 -3.49 -16.43 5.11
C ARG A 30 -4.16 -15.37 5.96
N ASP A 31 -3.38 -14.77 6.85
CA ASP A 31 -3.79 -13.56 7.54
C ASP A 31 -3.66 -12.37 6.58
N LEU A 32 -4.80 -11.76 6.29
CA LEU A 32 -5.01 -10.59 5.46
C LEU A 32 -5.33 -9.35 6.30
N GLY A 33 -5.06 -9.39 7.61
CA GLY A 33 -5.24 -8.26 8.50
C GLY A 33 -4.32 -7.09 8.12
N SER A 34 -4.75 -5.87 8.44
CA SER A 34 -3.95 -4.67 8.16
C SER A 34 -2.64 -4.59 8.94
N SER A 35 -2.43 -5.47 9.92
CA SER A 35 -1.13 -5.67 10.57
C SER A 35 -0.05 -6.19 9.61
N LEU A 36 -0.44 -6.98 8.62
CA LEU A 36 0.44 -7.55 7.60
C LEU A 36 0.33 -6.86 6.25
N GLN A 37 -0.82 -6.24 5.96
CA GLN A 37 -1.09 -5.57 4.69
C GLN A 37 -0.57 -4.13 4.68
N GLN A 38 0.45 -3.89 3.86
CA GLN A 38 1.01 -2.57 3.64
C GLN A 38 0.90 -2.16 2.17
N VAL A 39 0.55 -0.91 1.96
CA VAL A 39 0.74 -0.19 0.70
C VAL A 39 1.81 0.86 0.97
N LEU A 40 2.85 0.85 0.15
CA LEU A 40 4.06 1.64 0.34
C LEU A 40 4.31 2.46 -0.92
N VAL A 41 4.55 3.76 -0.76
CA VAL A 41 4.92 4.64 -1.87
C VAL A 41 6.40 4.99 -1.75
N TYR A 42 7.11 4.93 -2.88
CA TYR A 42 8.53 5.22 -3.00
C TYR A 42 8.81 6.25 -4.09
N THR A 43 9.99 6.87 -4.04
CA THR A 43 10.60 7.55 -5.19
C THR A 43 10.71 6.59 -6.39
N ILE A 44 10.79 7.13 -7.61
CA ILE A 44 10.82 6.32 -8.84
C ILE A 44 12.00 5.34 -8.89
N ASP A 45 13.13 5.69 -8.27
CA ASP A 45 14.32 4.83 -8.14
C ASP A 45 14.19 3.76 -7.04
N GLY A 46 13.09 3.79 -6.27
CA GLY A 46 12.84 2.90 -5.15
C GLY A 46 13.71 3.15 -3.91
N ALA A 47 14.55 4.18 -3.91
CA ALA A 47 15.54 4.40 -2.85
C ALA A 47 14.94 4.95 -1.56
N VAL A 48 13.88 5.77 -1.67
CA VAL A 48 13.28 6.48 -0.54
C VAL A 48 11.81 6.09 -0.41
N ARG A 49 11.43 5.57 0.77
CA ARG A 49 10.02 5.36 1.14
C ARG A 49 9.42 6.69 1.57
N LEU A 50 8.37 7.12 0.88
CA LEU A 50 7.67 8.38 1.14
C LEU A 50 6.48 8.22 2.08
N TRP A 51 5.79 7.07 2.00
CA TRP A 51 4.55 6.86 2.75
C TRP A 51 4.22 5.38 2.95
N SER A 52 3.44 5.09 4.00
CA SER A 52 2.76 3.82 4.20
C SER A 52 1.37 3.99 4.81
N ASN A 53 0.42 3.13 4.44
CA ASN A 53 -0.93 3.11 5.02
C ASN A 53 -0.96 2.78 6.53
N ILE A 54 0.10 2.18 7.08
CA ILE A 54 0.15 1.78 8.50
C ILE A 54 0.92 2.76 9.38
N ASP A 55 1.60 3.76 8.81
CA ASP A 55 2.44 4.67 9.59
C ASP A 55 1.60 5.49 10.59
N CYS A 56 0.45 5.99 10.14
CA CYS A 56 -0.40 6.91 10.91
C CYS A 56 -1.78 6.33 11.26
N PHE A 57 -2.02 5.05 11.00
CA PHE A 57 -3.29 4.40 11.28
C PHE A 57 -3.03 3.15 12.13
N PRO A 58 -3.78 2.95 13.23
CA PRO A 58 -3.61 1.76 14.06
C PRO A 58 -3.93 0.51 13.24
N GLN A 59 -3.11 -0.52 13.43
CA GLN A 59 -3.32 -1.82 12.78
C GLN A 59 -4.57 -2.50 13.35
N SER A 60 -5.40 -3.05 12.46
CA SER A 60 -6.57 -3.86 12.82
C SER A 60 -6.16 -5.23 13.36
N ALA A 61 -7.13 -5.93 13.94
CA ALA A 61 -7.01 -7.36 14.22
C ALA A 61 -6.67 -8.18 12.96
N ALA A 62 -6.14 -9.38 13.18
CA ALA A 62 -5.91 -10.38 12.14
C ALA A 62 -7.21 -10.68 11.36
N ASP A 63 -7.08 -10.90 10.06
CA ASP A 63 -8.16 -11.29 9.15
C ASP A 63 -7.73 -12.58 8.44
N VAL A 64 -7.82 -13.68 9.17
CA VAL A 64 -7.40 -15.00 8.67
C VAL A 64 -8.44 -15.55 7.70
N ARG A 65 -8.03 -15.75 6.45
CA ARG A 65 -8.89 -16.29 5.39
C ARG A 65 -8.30 -17.54 4.78
N THR A 66 -9.17 -18.50 4.46
CA THR A 66 -8.83 -19.63 3.59
C THR A 66 -9.10 -19.24 2.15
N LEU A 67 -8.09 -19.32 1.28
CA LEU A 67 -8.20 -19.05 -0.15
C LEU A 67 -8.11 -20.38 -0.91
N ALA A 68 -9.14 -20.72 -1.69
CA ALA A 68 -9.10 -21.82 -2.64
C ALA A 68 -8.10 -21.56 -3.77
N PRO A 69 -7.66 -22.60 -4.52
CA PRO A 69 -6.82 -22.41 -5.71
C PRO A 69 -7.43 -21.40 -6.69
N GLY A 70 -6.65 -20.38 -7.06
CA GLY A 70 -7.08 -19.29 -7.93
C GLY A 70 -7.96 -18.21 -7.27
N GLU A 71 -8.39 -18.40 -6.03
CA GLU A 71 -9.18 -17.41 -5.29
C GLU A 71 -8.35 -16.15 -5.01
N GLN A 72 -9.04 -15.01 -5.03
CA GLN A 72 -8.43 -13.69 -4.84
C GLN A 72 -9.07 -12.96 -3.67
N ALA A 73 -8.24 -12.28 -2.91
CA ALA A 73 -8.65 -11.26 -1.96
C ALA A 73 -8.10 -9.90 -2.42
N GLN A 74 -8.91 -8.85 -2.31
CA GLN A 74 -8.55 -7.50 -2.74
C GLN A 74 -8.63 -6.52 -1.58
N PHE A 75 -7.73 -5.55 -1.60
CA PHE A 75 -7.70 -4.46 -0.63
C PHE A 75 -7.34 -3.16 -1.34
N THR A 76 -8.12 -2.12 -1.09
CA THR A 76 -7.93 -0.80 -1.72
C THR A 76 -7.64 0.25 -0.65
N VAL A 77 -6.62 1.06 -0.89
CA VAL A 77 -6.23 2.17 -0.03
C VAL A 77 -6.22 3.46 -0.83
N LYS A 78 -6.79 4.51 -0.25
CA LYS A 78 -6.61 5.87 -0.74
C LYS A 78 -5.45 6.55 -0.04
N TRP A 79 -4.64 7.26 -0.80
CA TRP A 79 -3.52 8.02 -0.29
C TRP A 79 -3.73 9.52 -0.52
N SER A 80 -3.55 10.31 0.52
CA SER A 80 -3.73 11.77 0.48
C SER A 80 -2.58 12.54 -0.20
N ALA A 81 -1.72 11.86 -0.96
CA ALA A 81 -0.49 12.42 -1.55
C ALA A 81 0.42 13.17 -0.55
N LYS A 82 0.50 12.67 0.70
CA LYS A 82 1.35 13.24 1.77
C LYS A 82 2.30 12.20 2.35
N THR A 83 3.48 12.64 2.76
CA THR A 83 4.48 11.79 3.42
C THR A 83 3.95 11.21 4.75
N SER A 84 4.62 10.17 5.25
CA SER A 84 4.44 9.65 6.60
C SER A 84 5.72 9.00 7.12
N ALA A 85 5.81 8.83 8.43
CA ALA A 85 6.93 8.19 9.11
C ALA A 85 6.44 7.09 10.06
N PRO A 86 7.25 6.05 10.33
CA PRO A 86 6.85 4.93 11.19
C PRO A 86 6.44 5.32 12.62
N ASP A 87 6.93 6.44 13.13
CA ASP A 87 6.66 6.95 14.47
C ASP A 87 5.42 7.87 14.53
N CYS A 88 4.69 8.01 13.42
CA CYS A 88 3.58 8.95 13.29
C CYS A 88 2.50 8.79 14.39
N LEU A 89 2.17 7.57 14.80
CA LEU A 89 1.22 7.32 15.91
C LEU A 89 1.73 7.73 17.30
N THR A 90 3.05 7.93 17.46
CA THR A 90 3.68 8.30 18.73
C THR A 90 4.01 9.78 18.84
N GLN A 91 3.92 10.51 17.72
CA GLN A 91 4.14 11.96 17.67
C GLN A 91 2.82 12.69 17.99
N PRO A 92 2.82 13.75 18.82
CA PRO A 92 1.61 14.53 19.11
C PRO A 92 1.01 15.19 17.87
N GLU A 93 1.88 15.69 16.99
CA GLU A 93 1.53 16.34 15.72
C GLU A 93 2.52 15.86 14.63
N PRO A 94 2.28 14.69 14.01
CA PRO A 94 3.18 14.15 13.01
C PRO A 94 3.18 15.02 11.75
N GLN A 95 4.38 15.46 11.33
CA GLN A 95 4.54 16.19 10.08
C GLN A 95 4.23 15.29 8.88
N ARG A 96 3.33 15.74 8.01
CA ARG A 96 2.93 15.06 6.77
C ARG A 96 2.92 16.05 5.63
N ASP A 97 4.05 16.14 4.95
CA ASP A 97 4.26 17.10 3.88
C ASP A 97 3.61 16.63 2.57
N PRO A 98 3.05 17.54 1.76
CA PRO A 98 2.64 17.22 0.40
C PRO A 98 3.80 16.66 -0.41
N VAL A 99 3.56 15.56 -1.12
CA VAL A 99 4.50 15.06 -2.13
C VAL A 99 4.34 15.90 -3.39
N GLY A 100 5.47 16.42 -3.90
CA GLY A 100 5.47 17.26 -5.10
C GLY A 100 5.13 16.50 -6.38
N PRO A 101 5.04 17.21 -7.52
CA PRO A 101 4.91 16.59 -8.84
C PRO A 101 6.12 15.71 -9.14
N GLY A 102 5.89 14.59 -9.84
CA GLY A 102 6.95 13.66 -10.20
C GLY A 102 6.46 12.25 -10.50
N ALA A 103 7.41 11.38 -10.82
CA ALA A 103 7.19 9.96 -10.98
C ALA A 103 7.51 9.21 -9.68
N TYR A 104 6.70 8.20 -9.37
CA TYR A 104 6.77 7.41 -8.15
C TYR A 104 6.46 5.95 -8.43
N THR A 105 6.71 5.10 -7.43
CA THR A 105 6.24 3.72 -7.47
C THR A 105 5.43 3.39 -6.23
N VAL A 106 4.44 2.51 -6.40
CA VAL A 106 3.69 1.91 -5.29
C VAL A 106 3.95 0.41 -5.23
N VAL A 107 4.09 -0.11 -4.02
CA VAL A 107 4.30 -1.53 -3.73
C VAL A 107 3.25 -2.01 -2.74
N GLY A 108 2.63 -3.15 -3.05
CA GLY A 108 1.82 -3.90 -2.09
C GLY A 108 2.69 -4.92 -1.37
N GLN A 109 2.54 -5.00 -0.05
CA GLN A 109 3.25 -5.96 0.78
C GLN A 109 2.25 -6.70 1.71
N LEU A 110 2.42 -8.02 1.81
CA LEU A 110 1.72 -8.87 2.76
C LEU A 110 2.76 -9.70 3.52
N GLY A 111 3.09 -9.31 4.74
CA GLY A 111 4.18 -9.92 5.49
C GLY A 111 5.51 -9.78 4.74
N GLN A 112 6.10 -10.90 4.31
CA GLN A 112 7.33 -10.92 3.50
C GLN A 112 7.08 -10.90 1.98
N LEU A 113 5.83 -11.07 1.54
CA LEU A 113 5.49 -11.06 0.12
C LEU A 113 5.38 -9.62 -0.37
N ARG A 114 6.00 -9.32 -1.50
CA ARG A 114 5.95 -7.99 -2.15
C ARG A 114 5.53 -8.13 -3.60
N SER A 115 4.71 -7.20 -4.07
CA SER A 115 4.44 -7.05 -5.50
C SER A 115 5.65 -6.47 -6.22
N ALA A 116 5.63 -6.57 -7.56
CA ALA A 116 6.44 -5.66 -8.37
C ALA A 116 6.04 -4.19 -8.07
N PRO A 117 6.99 -3.23 -8.19
CA PRO A 117 6.66 -1.80 -8.14
C PRO A 117 5.78 -1.40 -9.32
N GLU A 118 4.69 -0.70 -9.03
CA GLU A 118 3.78 -0.14 -10.04
C GLU A 118 4.04 1.36 -10.18
N PRO A 119 4.45 1.87 -11.36
CA PRO A 119 4.74 3.28 -11.55
C PRO A 119 3.47 4.12 -11.68
N PHE A 120 3.51 5.36 -11.16
CA PHE A 120 2.47 6.38 -11.37
C PHE A 120 3.06 7.79 -11.29
N ASN A 121 2.32 8.80 -11.74
CA ASN A 121 2.75 10.19 -11.73
C ASN A 121 1.81 11.10 -10.92
N LEU A 122 2.40 12.12 -10.29
CA LEU A 122 1.69 13.27 -9.75
C LEU A 122 2.02 14.50 -10.62
N SER A 123 1.00 15.26 -11.04
CA SER A 123 1.11 16.47 -11.89
C SER A 123 0.82 17.75 -11.11
#